data_AF-A0A1Q3WEC5-F1
#
_entry.id   AF-A0A1Q3WEC5-F1
#
_cell.length_a   1.000
_cell.length_b   1.000
_cell.length_c   1.000
_cell.angle_alpha   90.00
_cell.angle_beta   90.00
_cell.angle_gamma   90.00
#
_symmetry.space_group_name_H-M   'P 1'
#
loop_
_entity.id
_entity.type
_entity.pdbx_description
1 polymer ?
#
loop_
_entity_poly.entity_id
_entity_poly.type
_entity_poly.pdbx_seq_one_letter_code
_entity_poly.pdbx_strand_id
1 'polypeptide(L)'
;MAFNHRTHLAANLEALRIAFRIDQQQKAGLQSEASAEERTILSAYSGFGALKAVLLPVQDDRLWTTTLDNQLRPGIQQLHELLNEAAEDRAEDYISGIRNNVLSGFYTPPQLVEQVGKELANVLGTTPVQYLDPSAGTGIFPQGNIFTKKILQRL
;
A
#
# COMPACT_ATOMS: atom_id res chain seq x y z
N MET A 1 -18.27 0.19 -5.57
CA MET A 1 -18.46 0.07 -4.10
C MET A 1 -17.38 0.88 -3.42
N ALA A 2 -17.67 1.55 -2.30
CA ALA A 2 -16.66 2.33 -1.58
C ALA A 2 -15.66 1.40 -0.88
N PHE A 3 -14.39 1.81 -0.80
CA PHE A 3 -13.34 1.05 -0.15
C PHE A 3 -13.60 0.93 1.37
N ASN A 4 -13.65 -0.30 1.89
CA ASN A 4 -13.87 -0.57 3.31
C ASN A 4 -12.56 -1.00 3.99
N HIS A 5 -11.93 -0.04 4.67
CA HIS A 5 -10.67 -0.23 5.38
C HIS A 5 -10.70 -1.39 6.40
N ARG A 6 -11.83 -1.62 7.10
CA ARG A 6 -11.92 -2.67 8.12
C ARG A 6 -11.95 -4.06 7.48
N THR A 7 -12.73 -4.22 6.42
CA THR A 7 -12.80 -5.49 5.67
C THR A 7 -11.44 -5.80 5.03
N HIS A 8 -10.80 -4.77 4.47
CA HIS A 8 -9.46 -4.89 3.89
C HIS A 8 -8.39 -5.29 4.91
N LEU A 9 -8.37 -4.62 6.08
CA LEU A 9 -7.46 -4.96 7.17
C LEU A 9 -7.68 -6.40 7.66
N ALA A 10 -8.93 -6.82 7.83
CA ALA A 10 -9.26 -8.19 8.24
C ALA A 10 -8.80 -9.23 7.21
N ALA A 11 -9.02 -8.99 5.91
CA ALA A 11 -8.58 -9.88 4.85
C ALA A 11 -7.04 -10.04 4.83
N ASN A 12 -6.31 -8.93 4.97
CA ASN A 12 -4.85 -8.98 5.04
C ASN A 12 -4.33 -9.71 6.29
N LEU A 13 -4.95 -9.49 7.45
CA LEU A 13 -4.59 -10.19 8.69
C LEU A 13 -4.76 -11.70 8.55
N GLU A 14 -5.86 -12.14 7.97
CA GLU A 14 -6.13 -13.57 7.79
C GLU A 14 -5.16 -14.20 6.79
N ALA A 15 -4.88 -13.51 5.67
CA ALA A 15 -3.87 -13.97 4.72
C ALA A 15 -2.48 -14.09 5.36
N LEU A 16 -2.06 -13.11 6.18
CA LEU A 16 -0.79 -13.18 6.91
C LEU A 16 -0.77 -14.35 7.90
N ARG A 17 -1.86 -14.57 8.64
CA ARG A 17 -1.97 -15.71 9.58
C ARG A 17 -1.76 -17.05 8.88
N ILE A 18 -2.42 -17.25 7.74
CA ILE A 18 -2.26 -18.45 6.92
C ILE A 18 -0.83 -18.56 6.39
N ALA A 19 -0.26 -17.46 5.86
CA ALA A 19 1.08 -17.45 5.31
C ALA A 19 2.15 -17.82 6.36
N PHE A 20 2.09 -17.23 7.55
CA PHE A 20 3.00 -17.56 8.65
C PHE A 20 2.84 -19.00 9.13
N ARG A 21 1.59 -19.49 9.25
CA ARG A 21 1.33 -20.88 9.62
C ARG A 21 1.96 -21.86 8.62
N ILE A 22 1.78 -21.62 7.32
CA ILE A 22 2.36 -22.46 6.26
C ILE A 22 3.89 -22.40 6.30
N ASP A 23 4.48 -21.21 6.42
CA ASP A 23 5.94 -21.03 6.50
C ASP A 23 6.54 -21.78 7.71
N GLN A 24 5.90 -21.69 8.88
CA GLN A 24 6.33 -22.42 10.08
C GLN A 24 6.23 -23.94 9.91
N GLN A 25 5.13 -24.44 9.33
CA GLN A 25 4.98 -25.88 9.07
C GLN A 25 6.01 -26.38 8.04
N GLN A 26 6.33 -25.59 7.01
CA GLN A 26 7.37 -25.90 6.04
C GLN A 26 8.76 -25.97 6.70
N LYS A 27 9.08 -24.99 7.57
CA LYS A 27 10.34 -25.00 8.34
C LYS A 27 10.45 -26.19 9.28
N ALA A 28 9.33 -26.69 9.81
CA ALA A 28 9.27 -27.89 10.63
C ALA A 28 9.32 -29.21 9.82
N GLY A 29 9.46 -29.13 8.48
CA GLY A 29 9.52 -30.31 7.61
C GLY A 29 8.18 -31.01 7.38
N LEU A 30 7.06 -30.36 7.73
CA LEU A 30 5.72 -30.88 7.50
C LEU A 30 5.27 -30.62 6.06
N GLN A 31 4.51 -31.55 5.49
CA GLN A 31 3.80 -31.28 4.24
C GLN A 31 2.80 -30.14 4.48
N SER A 32 3.02 -29.03 3.76
CA SER A 32 2.36 -27.76 4.02
C SER A 32 1.91 -27.17 2.69
N GLU A 33 0.78 -27.65 2.19
CA GLU A 33 0.13 -27.10 1.01
C GLU A 33 -1.11 -26.32 1.44
N ALA A 34 -1.28 -25.11 0.89
CA ALA A 34 -2.50 -24.33 1.09
C ALA A 34 -3.69 -25.04 0.45
N SER A 35 -4.78 -25.17 1.21
CA SER A 35 -6.07 -25.67 0.70
C SER A 35 -6.64 -24.74 -0.40
N ALA A 36 -7.63 -25.18 -1.16
CA ALA A 36 -8.28 -24.34 -2.16
C ALA A 36 -8.92 -23.07 -1.55
N GLU A 37 -9.47 -23.20 -0.33
CA GLU A 37 -10.02 -22.07 0.43
C GLU A 37 -8.92 -21.12 0.89
N GLU A 38 -7.82 -21.65 1.42
CA GLU A 38 -6.67 -20.86 1.88
C GLU A 38 -6.00 -20.11 0.73
N ARG A 39 -5.91 -20.73 -0.45
CA ARG A 39 -5.43 -20.06 -1.67
C ARG A 39 -6.31 -18.87 -2.05
N THR A 40 -7.63 -19.00 -1.85
CA THR A 40 -8.56 -17.90 -2.09
C THR A 40 -8.31 -16.75 -1.12
N ILE A 41 -8.14 -17.06 0.18
CA ILE A 41 -7.84 -16.04 1.21
C ILE A 41 -6.49 -15.37 0.94
N LEU A 42 -5.45 -16.15 0.61
CA LEU A 42 -4.13 -15.62 0.26
C LEU A 42 -4.19 -14.72 -0.98
N SER A 43 -5.01 -15.06 -1.98
CA SER A 43 -5.20 -14.24 -3.18
C SER A 43 -5.91 -12.91 -2.91
N ALA A 44 -6.64 -12.80 -1.79
CA ALA A 44 -7.28 -11.55 -1.37
C ALA A 44 -6.31 -10.57 -0.69
N TYR A 45 -5.08 -11.01 -0.36
CA TYR A 45 -4.06 -10.12 0.17
C TYR A 45 -3.71 -9.03 -0.84
N SER A 46 -3.83 -7.78 -0.42
CA SER A 46 -3.62 -6.62 -1.30
C SER A 46 -2.81 -5.51 -0.64
N GLY A 47 -2.09 -5.84 0.45
CA GLY A 47 -1.16 -4.94 1.12
C GLY A 47 -1.82 -3.81 1.90
N PHE A 48 -1.02 -2.95 2.50
CA PHE A 48 -1.49 -1.96 3.50
C PHE A 48 -1.56 -0.53 2.97
N GLY A 49 -1.35 -0.30 1.67
CA GLY A 49 -1.24 1.04 1.07
C GLY A 49 -2.37 2.02 1.44
N ALA A 50 -3.61 1.54 1.54
CA ALA A 50 -4.76 2.38 1.94
C ALA A 50 -4.99 2.46 3.47
N LEU A 51 -4.21 1.75 4.28
CA LEU A 51 -4.34 1.65 5.73
C LEU A 51 -3.32 2.56 6.44
N LYS A 52 -3.48 3.88 6.28
CA LYS A 52 -2.61 4.88 6.93
C LYS A 52 -2.46 4.70 8.45
N ALA A 53 -3.45 4.08 9.10
CA ALA A 53 -3.44 3.82 10.55
C ALA A 53 -2.26 2.94 10.99
N VAL A 54 -1.63 2.17 10.10
CA VAL A 54 -0.40 1.40 10.40
C VAL A 54 0.79 2.31 10.75
N LEU A 55 0.75 3.57 10.33
CA LEU A 55 1.78 4.55 10.67
C LEU A 55 1.66 5.07 12.10
N LEU A 56 0.51 4.88 12.75
CA LEU A 56 0.28 5.34 14.12
C LEU A 56 0.91 4.35 15.12
N PRO A 57 1.66 4.83 16.12
CA PRO A 57 2.17 3.96 17.17
C PRO A 57 1.01 3.44 18.02
N VAL A 58 0.99 2.13 18.24
CA VAL A 58 -0.09 1.44 18.96
C VAL A 58 -0.15 1.85 20.43
N GLN A 59 1.01 2.19 21.02
CA GLN A 59 1.20 2.50 22.43
C GLN A 59 0.84 3.95 22.80
N ASP A 60 0.69 4.85 21.82
CA ASP A 60 0.34 6.25 22.07
C ASP A 60 -1.10 6.54 21.62
N ASP A 61 -2.03 6.32 22.56
CA ASP A 61 -3.47 6.58 22.41
C ASP A 61 -3.80 7.98 21.88
N ARG A 62 -2.96 8.98 22.18
CA ARG A 62 -3.23 10.38 21.84
C ARG A 62 -3.19 10.65 20.33
N LEU A 63 -2.52 9.79 19.58
CA LEU A 63 -2.37 9.91 18.13
C LEU A 63 -3.56 9.30 17.35
N TRP A 64 -4.42 8.54 18.01
CA TRP A 64 -5.61 7.90 17.43
C TRP A 64 -6.82 8.85 17.49
N THR A 65 -6.81 9.87 16.64
CA THR A 65 -7.73 11.01 16.79
C THR A 65 -9.02 10.88 15.96
N THR A 66 -9.00 10.16 14.84
CA THR A 66 -10.18 10.08 13.95
C THR A 66 -11.05 8.86 14.26
N THR A 67 -12.35 8.94 13.93
CA THR A 67 -13.27 7.79 14.06
C THR A 67 -12.77 6.57 13.30
N LEU A 68 -12.21 6.76 12.10
CA LEU A 68 -11.67 5.68 11.27
C LEU A 68 -10.43 5.05 11.92
N ASP A 69 -9.49 5.86 12.40
CA ASP A 69 -8.29 5.33 13.06
C ASP A 69 -8.68 4.50 14.28
N ASN A 70 -9.57 5.02 15.13
CA ASN A 70 -10.10 4.29 16.29
C ASN A 70 -10.81 2.98 15.91
N GLN A 71 -11.53 2.95 14.79
CA GLN A 71 -12.18 1.74 14.28
C GLN A 71 -11.20 0.67 13.77
N LEU A 72 -10.02 1.09 13.30
CA LEU A 72 -8.96 0.23 12.78
C LEU A 72 -7.97 -0.21 13.86
N ARG A 73 -7.84 0.58 14.94
CA ARG A 73 -6.89 0.34 16.04
C ARG A 73 -6.83 -1.10 16.55
N PRO A 74 -7.96 -1.80 16.82
CA PRO A 74 -7.91 -3.18 17.28
C PRO A 74 -7.28 -4.13 16.25
N GLY A 75 -7.54 -3.91 14.95
CA GLY A 75 -6.92 -4.72 13.89
C GLY A 75 -5.43 -4.42 13.72
N ILE A 76 -5.01 -3.17 13.95
CA ILE A 76 -3.57 -2.83 13.96
C ILE A 76 -2.86 -3.45 15.17
N GLN A 77 -3.51 -3.49 16.35
CA GLN A 77 -3.00 -4.22 17.51
C GLN A 77 -2.81 -5.72 17.19
N GLN A 78 -3.81 -6.35 16.60
CA GLN A 78 -3.72 -7.75 16.15
C GLN A 78 -2.61 -7.98 15.12
N LEU A 79 -2.33 -7.01 14.25
CA LEU A 79 -1.20 -7.10 13.32
C LEU A 79 0.13 -7.16 14.06
N HIS A 80 0.32 -6.28 15.05
CA HIS A 80 1.54 -6.29 15.87
C HIS A 80 1.69 -7.59 16.66
N GLU A 81 0.61 -8.07 17.28
CA GLU A 81 0.59 -9.35 18.00
C GLU A 81 0.96 -10.51 17.08
N LEU A 82 0.31 -10.63 15.91
CA LEU A 82 0.59 -11.66 14.92
C LEU A 82 2.07 -11.67 14.51
N LEU A 83 2.65 -10.50 14.23
CA LEU A 83 4.04 -10.40 13.79
C LEU A 83 5.02 -10.74 14.92
N ASN A 84 4.75 -10.30 16.14
CA ASN A 84 5.57 -10.64 17.31
C ASN A 84 5.57 -12.15 17.58
N GLU A 85 4.41 -12.80 17.46
CA GLU A 85 4.28 -14.25 17.66
C GLU A 85 4.92 -15.05 16.54
N ALA A 86 4.78 -14.60 15.29
CA ALA A 86 5.20 -15.39 14.13
C ALA A 86 6.64 -15.15 13.67
N ALA A 87 7.19 -13.96 13.93
CA ALA A 87 8.47 -13.51 13.38
C ALA A 87 9.55 -13.22 14.43
N GLU A 88 9.25 -13.36 15.73
CA GLU A 88 10.18 -13.15 16.84
C GLU A 88 11.01 -11.87 16.69
N ASP A 89 12.32 -12.00 16.43
CA ASP A 89 13.29 -10.90 16.28
C ASP A 89 13.09 -10.06 15.03
N ARG A 90 12.38 -10.58 14.01
CA ARG A 90 12.12 -9.88 12.74
C ARG A 90 10.78 -9.14 12.69
N ALA A 91 10.02 -9.11 13.79
CA ALA A 91 8.72 -8.44 13.82
C ALA A 91 8.81 -6.96 13.40
N GLU A 92 9.82 -6.24 13.89
CA GLU A 92 10.06 -4.83 13.55
C GLU A 92 10.46 -4.63 12.09
N ASP A 93 11.17 -5.58 11.47
CA ASP A 93 11.50 -5.54 10.05
C ASP A 93 10.23 -5.63 9.20
N TYR A 94 9.31 -6.52 9.55
CA TYR A 94 8.01 -6.64 8.87
C TYR A 94 7.16 -5.39 9.06
N ILE A 95 7.05 -4.86 10.28
CA ILE A 95 6.33 -3.60 10.55
C ILE A 95 6.91 -2.45 9.73
N SER A 96 8.24 -2.34 9.68
CA SER A 96 8.93 -1.31 8.89
C SER A 96 8.67 -1.47 7.40
N GLY A 97 8.69 -2.71 6.88
CA GLY A 97 8.31 -3.02 5.51
C GLY A 97 6.88 -2.62 5.18
N ILE A 98 5.93 -2.88 6.08
CA ILE A 98 4.54 -2.47 5.92
C ILE A 98 4.41 -0.94 5.91
N ARG A 99 5.07 -0.23 6.85
CA ARG A 99 5.07 1.24 6.87
C ARG A 99 5.65 1.82 5.57
N ASN A 100 6.74 1.26 5.08
CA ASN A 100 7.35 1.66 3.81
C ASN A 100 6.43 1.41 2.61
N ASN A 101 5.68 0.30 2.60
CA ASN A 101 4.66 0.03 1.58
C ASN A 101 3.57 1.11 1.57
N VAL A 102 3.11 1.54 2.75
CA VAL A 102 2.14 2.65 2.86
C VAL A 102 2.75 3.96 2.37
N LEU A 103 3.97 4.29 2.79
CA LEU A 103 4.62 5.56 2.43
C LEU A 103 4.98 5.66 0.94
N SER A 104 5.29 4.53 0.30
CA SER A 104 5.65 4.47 -1.13
C SER A 104 4.45 4.30 -2.07
N GLY A 105 3.29 3.84 -1.57
CA GLY A 105 2.07 3.70 -2.38
C GLY A 105 1.54 5.01 -2.98
N PHE A 106 2.00 6.16 -2.46
CA PHE A 106 1.60 7.50 -2.89
C PHE A 106 2.68 8.21 -3.74
N TYR A 107 3.57 7.47 -4.41
CA TYR A 107 4.59 8.06 -5.26
C TYR A 107 4.65 7.44 -6.66
N THR A 108 4.37 8.25 -7.69
CA THR A 108 4.77 7.97 -9.07
C THR A 108 5.95 8.87 -9.43
N PRO A 109 7.09 8.32 -9.87
CA PRO A 109 8.22 9.13 -10.34
C PRO A 109 7.80 10.11 -11.46
N PRO A 110 8.21 11.39 -11.42
CA PRO A 110 7.83 12.39 -12.42
C PRO A 110 8.15 11.97 -13.86
N GLN A 111 9.21 11.18 -14.06
CA GLN A 111 9.61 10.69 -15.38
C GLN A 111 8.58 9.72 -15.97
N LEU A 112 7.98 8.85 -15.14
CA LEU A 112 6.91 7.94 -15.56
C LEU A 112 5.64 8.70 -15.89
N VAL A 113 5.29 9.67 -15.03
CA VAL A 113 4.17 10.59 -15.27
C VAL A 113 4.35 11.25 -16.64
N GLU A 114 5.50 11.90 -16.88
CA GLU A 114 5.78 12.61 -18.13
C GLU A 114 5.77 11.71 -19.37
N GLN A 115 6.36 10.52 -19.30
CA GLN A 115 6.39 9.57 -20.42
C GLN A 115 4.99 9.09 -20.80
N VAL A 116 4.16 8.72 -19.82
CA VAL A 116 2.77 8.33 -20.06
C VAL A 116 1.98 9.48 -20.69
N GLY A 117 2.18 10.72 -20.19
CA GLY A 117 1.53 11.90 -20.76
C GLY A 117 1.92 12.15 -22.23
N LYS A 118 3.21 11.97 -22.58
CA LYS A 118 3.70 12.10 -23.96
C LYS A 118 3.10 11.06 -24.89
N GLU A 119 3.13 9.78 -24.50
CA GLU A 119 2.57 8.72 -25.33
C GLU A 119 1.06 8.84 -25.50
N LEU A 120 0.34 9.24 -24.44
CA LEU A 120 -1.09 9.47 -24.51
C LEU A 120 -1.44 10.64 -25.44
N ALA A 121 -0.65 11.72 -25.45
CA ALA A 121 -0.81 12.82 -26.40
C ALA A 121 -0.54 12.40 -27.86
N ASN A 122 0.48 11.55 -28.08
CA ASN A 122 0.78 11.01 -29.40
C ASN A 122 -0.37 10.17 -29.95
N VAL A 123 -0.93 9.27 -29.12
CA VAL A 123 -2.03 8.38 -29.52
C VAL A 123 -3.33 9.15 -29.73
N LEU A 124 -3.65 10.12 -28.87
CA LEU A 124 -4.88 10.90 -28.96
C LEU A 124 -4.80 12.05 -29.99
N GLY A 125 -3.61 12.33 -30.54
CA GLY A 125 -3.38 13.39 -31.52
C GLY A 125 -3.74 14.80 -31.00
N THR A 126 -3.83 14.99 -29.69
CA THR A 126 -4.32 16.23 -29.06
C THR A 126 -3.43 16.64 -27.88
N THR A 127 -3.28 17.95 -27.71
CA THR A 127 -2.61 18.58 -26.56
C THR A 127 -3.42 19.81 -26.11
N PRO A 128 -3.67 20.00 -24.80
CA PRO A 128 -3.13 19.24 -23.67
C PRO A 128 -3.94 17.98 -23.33
N VAL A 129 -3.24 16.97 -22.81
CA VAL A 129 -3.85 15.77 -22.23
C VAL A 129 -3.86 15.91 -20.71
N GLN A 130 -5.04 15.79 -20.10
CA GLN A 130 -5.20 15.71 -18.65
C GLN A 130 -5.49 14.26 -18.28
N TYR A 131 -4.72 13.72 -17.35
CA TYR A 131 -4.91 12.37 -16.80
C TYR A 131 -4.69 12.41 -15.29
N LEU A 132 -5.20 11.41 -14.59
CA LEU A 132 -5.04 11.29 -13.15
C LEU A 132 -3.82 10.42 -12.86
N ASP A 133 -2.91 10.95 -12.05
CA ASP A 133 -1.91 10.12 -11.37
C ASP A 133 -2.54 9.57 -10.07
N PRO A 134 -2.85 8.26 -10.00
CA PRO A 134 -3.53 7.68 -8.84
C PRO A 134 -2.69 7.79 -7.56
N SER A 135 -1.36 7.91 -7.67
CA SER A 135 -0.47 8.01 -6.52
C SER A 135 -0.36 9.43 -5.97
N ALA A 136 -0.84 10.47 -6.67
CA ALA A 136 -0.80 11.86 -6.20
C ALA A 136 -1.74 12.16 -5.00
N GLY A 137 -2.37 11.12 -4.42
CA GLY A 137 -3.10 11.13 -3.15
C GLY A 137 -4.37 11.98 -3.08
N THR A 138 -4.58 12.88 -4.04
CA THR A 138 -5.62 13.92 -4.03
C THR A 138 -6.30 14.11 -5.39
N GLY A 139 -5.94 13.31 -6.40
CA GLY A 139 -6.43 13.50 -7.77
C GLY A 139 -5.89 14.78 -8.41
N ILE A 140 -4.69 15.21 -8.03
CA ILE A 140 -4.00 16.30 -8.73
C ILE A 140 -3.64 15.78 -10.12
N PHE A 141 -4.29 16.38 -11.13
CA PHE A 141 -3.90 16.19 -12.52
C PHE A 141 -2.47 16.71 -12.70
N PRO A 142 -1.51 15.88 -13.15
CA PRO A 142 -0.25 16.40 -13.64
C PRO A 142 -0.57 17.36 -14.78
N GLN A 143 -0.32 18.65 -14.58
CA GLN A 143 -0.37 19.60 -15.69
C GLN A 143 0.83 19.32 -16.56
N GLY A 144 0.63 18.53 -17.61
CA GLY A 144 1.61 18.32 -18.67
C GLY A 144 1.82 19.63 -19.43
N ASN A 145 2.67 20.51 -18.90
CA ASN A 145 3.10 21.71 -19.61
C ASN A 145 4.47 21.45 -20.23
N ILE A 146 4.46 21.46 -21.55
CA ILE A 146 5.61 21.36 -22.45
C ILE A 146 6.65 22.41 -22.05
N PHE A 147 7.68 22.00 -21.32
CA PHE A 147 8.88 22.81 -21.17
C PHE A 147 9.77 22.56 -22.38
N THR A 148 9.57 23.38 -23.42
CA THR A 148 10.67 23.86 -24.30
C THR A 148 10.18 24.95 -25.24
N LYS A 149 10.03 26.16 -24.69
CA LYS A 149 10.42 27.39 -25.39
C LYS A 149 10.87 28.42 -24.37
N LYS A 150 12.17 28.39 -24.03
CA LYS A 150 13.06 29.56 -23.87
C LYS A 150 14.39 29.13 -23.25
N ILE A 151 15.28 28.64 -24.11
CA ILE A 151 16.73 28.61 -23.86
C ILE A 151 17.38 30.01 -24.05
N LEU A 152 16.63 31.07 -24.41
CA LEU A 152 17.23 32.36 -24.81
C LEU A 152 16.50 33.60 -24.29
N GLN A 153 16.15 33.66 -23.01
CA GLN A 153 15.89 34.95 -22.36
C GLN A 153 16.42 34.96 -20.93
N ARG A 154 17.74 35.17 -20.88
CA ARG A 154 18.57 35.64 -19.77
C ARG A 154 19.62 34.59 -19.41
N LEU A 155 20.87 35.05 -19.56
CA LEU A 155 21.90 34.95 -18.53
C LEU A 155 21.45 34.29 -17.23
#